data_AF-A0AAV7YGZ6-F1
#
_entry.id   AF-A0AAV7YGZ6-F1
#
_cell.length_a   1.000
_cell.length_b   1.000
_cell.length_c   1.000
_cell.angle_alpha   90.00
_cell.angle_beta   90.00
_cell.angle_gamma   90.00
#
_symmetry.space_group_name_H-M   'P 1'
#
loop_
_entity.id
_entity.type
_entity.pdbx_description
1 polymer ?
#
loop_
_entity_poly.entity_id
_entity_poly.type
_entity_poly.pdbx_seq_one_letter_code
_entity_poly.pdbx_strand_id
1 'polypeptide(L)'
;MNETKISLRTKYFQTTKSLELSQTRRRELFLKTQEERRTDQFEKLRESIVGKILKENNETKLNKNKKKVSKTAKKYANQLILPEILEEVPSKMLTEYFAVPYPKQSKRCLVIANRGHTISRNLDGTMIEDFQSALPGGSFSNRLSRNPKIYCVLDCLRVESVIGKKQNNSNYMNKDLTNFENEKQDEEQEETEKETKEITYYVLDLMSWNGVNYFKATAEFRFFWLEVKLQEEGEGITKVSKKNTYPFVALPHKHLSIKNLNDIKNNNSDECEGILFYHYQCLYLPDNNPLVCYILFDEIQELIDNIEKL
;
A
#
# COMPACT_ATOMS: atom_id res chain seq x y z
N MET A 1 -7.73 22.28 15.97
CA MET A 1 -7.30 21.18 15.09
C MET A 1 -8.46 20.18 15.05
N ASN A 2 -9.05 19.92 13.88
CA ASN A 2 -10.32 19.18 13.74
C ASN A 2 -10.18 17.71 14.21
N GLU A 3 -11.24 17.10 14.77
CA GLU A 3 -11.21 15.73 15.32
C GLU A 3 -10.76 14.67 14.29
N THR A 4 -11.13 14.86 13.02
CA THR A 4 -10.67 14.07 11.88
C THR A 4 -9.15 14.11 11.72
N LYS A 5 -8.52 15.28 11.87
CA LYS A 5 -7.06 15.43 11.81
C LYS A 5 -6.39 14.69 12.96
N ILE A 6 -6.98 14.69 14.16
CA ILE A 6 -6.45 13.99 15.35
C ILE A 6 -6.53 12.46 15.16
N SER A 7 -7.64 11.95 14.64
CA SER A 7 -7.84 10.53 14.34
C SER A 7 -6.85 10.02 13.27
N LEU A 8 -6.68 10.77 12.18
CA LEU A 8 -5.69 10.46 11.14
C LEU A 8 -4.26 10.54 11.66
N ARG A 9 -3.96 11.54 12.52
CA ARG A 9 -2.68 11.67 13.21
C ARG A 9 -2.33 10.42 14.02
N THR A 10 -3.35 9.75 14.56
CA THR A 10 -3.19 8.53 15.36
C THR A 10 -3.13 7.27 14.47
N LYS A 11 -3.77 7.29 13.29
CA LYS A 11 -3.83 6.17 12.33
C LYS A 11 -2.56 6.02 11.48
N TYR A 12 -1.89 7.11 11.13
CA TYR A 12 -0.76 7.11 10.20
C TYR A 12 0.55 7.72 10.75
N PHE A 13 0.59 8.20 11.98
CA PHE A 13 1.75 8.96 12.48
C PHE A 13 2.16 8.49 13.89
N GLN A 14 3.45 8.50 14.17
CA GLN A 14 3.97 8.48 15.53
C GLN A 14 4.15 9.94 15.98
N THR A 15 3.83 10.25 17.24
CA THR A 15 4.04 11.58 17.83
C THR A 15 5.53 11.96 17.84
N THR A 16 6.01 12.59 16.78
CA THR A 16 7.40 13.03 16.70
C THR A 16 7.59 14.35 17.45
N LYS A 17 8.54 14.31 18.38
CA LYS A 17 9.09 15.40 19.20
C LYS A 17 9.74 16.56 18.41
N SER A 18 9.60 16.64 17.08
CA SER A 18 10.34 17.61 16.23
C SER A 18 9.49 18.81 15.77
N LEU A 19 8.68 19.37 16.66
CA LEU A 19 7.91 20.61 16.40
C LEU A 19 8.79 21.87 16.31
N GLU A 20 10.12 21.78 16.49
CA GLU A 20 11.00 22.96 16.48
C GLU A 20 11.36 23.47 15.08
N LEU A 21 11.26 22.65 14.03
CA LEU A 21 11.66 23.03 12.66
C LEU A 21 10.46 23.04 11.70
N SER A 22 10.43 24.05 10.81
CA SER A 22 9.44 24.15 9.72
C SER A 22 9.47 22.93 8.79
N GLN A 23 8.33 22.61 8.16
CA GLN A 23 8.27 21.49 7.21
C GLN A 23 9.27 21.68 6.06
N THR A 24 9.38 22.90 5.55
CA THR A 24 10.38 23.26 4.53
C THR A 24 11.79 22.89 4.97
N ARG A 25 12.20 23.31 6.18
CA ARG A 25 13.54 23.02 6.68
C ARG A 25 13.78 21.53 6.92
N ARG A 26 12.75 20.81 7.39
CA ARG A 26 12.82 19.36 7.61
C ARG A 26 12.99 18.61 6.29
N ARG A 27 12.29 19.01 5.22
CA ARG A 27 12.46 18.46 3.86
C ARG A 27 13.87 18.70 3.31
N GLU A 28 14.36 19.94 3.38
CA GLU A 28 15.72 20.28 2.91
C GLU A 28 16.79 19.46 3.63
N LEU A 29 16.71 19.36 4.96
CA LEU A 29 17.68 18.61 5.74
C LEU A 29 17.58 17.11 5.43
N PHE A 30 16.36 16.59 5.26
CA PHE A 30 16.15 15.18 4.93
C PHE A 30 16.69 14.84 3.54
N LEU A 31 16.44 15.67 2.52
CA LEU A 31 16.99 15.48 1.16
C LEU A 31 18.52 15.44 1.16
N LYS A 32 19.16 16.32 1.93
CA LYS A 32 20.63 16.37 2.05
C LYS A 32 21.19 15.15 2.80
N THR A 33 20.50 14.69 3.84
CA THR A 33 21.03 13.67 4.75
C THR A 33 20.53 12.24 4.47
N GLN A 34 19.52 12.03 3.62
CA GLN A 34 19.00 10.68 3.33
C GLN A 34 20.06 9.72 2.77
N GLU A 35 21.03 10.24 2.01
CA GLU A 35 22.17 9.47 1.49
C GLU A 35 23.24 9.14 2.53
N GLU A 36 23.30 9.86 3.64
CA GLU A 36 24.21 9.58 4.76
C GLU A 36 23.54 8.65 5.77
N ARG A 37 22.23 8.90 6.02
CA ARG A 37 21.33 7.96 6.72
C ARG A 37 21.31 6.60 6.04
N ARG A 38 21.58 6.55 4.73
CA ARG A 38 21.79 5.34 3.92
C ARG A 38 22.80 4.37 4.52
N THR A 39 23.86 4.83 5.18
CA THR A 39 24.94 3.96 5.65
C THR A 39 24.55 3.30 6.98
N ASP A 40 23.99 4.07 7.90
CA ASP A 40 23.58 3.59 9.23
C ASP A 40 22.24 2.85 9.22
N GLN A 41 21.28 3.29 8.38
CA GLN A 41 19.98 2.62 8.26
C GLN A 41 20.03 1.41 7.35
N PHE A 42 20.89 1.34 6.33
CA PHE A 42 20.99 0.13 5.51
C PHE A 42 21.53 -1.07 6.30
N GLU A 43 22.48 -0.86 7.20
CA GLU A 43 22.88 -1.87 8.20
C GLU A 43 21.66 -2.29 9.05
N LYS A 44 20.94 -1.32 9.65
CA LYS A 44 19.75 -1.60 10.48
C LYS A 44 18.57 -2.23 9.72
N LEU A 45 18.38 -1.91 8.45
CA LEU A 45 17.28 -2.37 7.58
C LEU A 45 17.59 -3.73 6.98
N ARG A 46 18.85 -3.96 6.61
CA ARG A 46 19.41 -5.30 6.38
C ARG A 46 19.28 -6.11 7.66
N GLU A 47 19.35 -5.52 8.85
CA GLU A 47 19.03 -6.24 10.08
C GLU A 47 17.53 -6.35 10.40
N SER A 48 16.61 -5.63 9.76
CA SER A 48 15.21 -5.49 10.21
C SER A 48 14.20 -6.42 9.55
N ILE A 49 14.01 -6.38 8.22
CA ILE A 49 13.12 -7.35 7.54
C ILE A 49 13.96 -8.25 6.66
N VAL A 50 14.73 -7.67 5.75
CA VAL A 50 15.44 -8.41 4.71
C VAL A 50 16.45 -9.38 5.29
N GLY A 51 17.40 -8.94 6.12
CA GLY A 51 18.33 -9.87 6.72
C GLY A 51 17.71 -10.71 7.82
N LYS A 52 16.51 -10.38 8.35
CA LYS A 52 15.78 -11.32 9.19
C LYS A 52 15.10 -12.42 8.38
N ILE A 53 14.58 -12.12 7.19
CA ILE A 53 14.15 -13.10 6.18
C ILE A 53 15.35 -14.01 5.86
N LEU A 54 16.51 -13.43 5.54
CA LEU A 54 17.73 -14.17 5.24
C LEU A 54 18.30 -14.96 6.45
N LYS A 55 18.16 -14.47 7.70
CA LYS A 55 18.56 -15.21 8.92
C LYS A 55 17.63 -16.38 9.20
N GLU A 56 16.30 -16.19 9.13
CA GLU A 56 15.32 -17.28 9.21
C GLU A 56 15.52 -18.32 8.10
N ASN A 57 16.12 -17.90 6.98
CA ASN A 57 16.51 -18.76 5.88
C ASN A 57 17.67 -19.71 6.20
N ASN A 58 18.60 -19.29 7.06
CA ASN A 58 19.79 -20.06 7.44
C ASN A 58 19.58 -20.94 8.68
N GLU A 59 18.59 -20.63 9.53
CA GLU A 59 18.26 -21.46 10.70
C GLU A 59 17.47 -22.71 10.29
N THR A 60 18.16 -23.85 10.09
CA THR A 60 17.55 -25.18 10.03
C THR A 60 16.79 -25.48 11.32
N LYS A 61 15.57 -26.02 11.18
CA LYS A 61 14.64 -26.38 12.27
C LYS A 61 15.33 -27.09 13.45
N LEU A 62 15.76 -26.33 14.46
CA LEU A 62 16.13 -26.85 15.77
C LEU A 62 15.24 -26.19 16.84
N ASN A 63 14.37 -27.04 17.39
CA ASN A 63 13.58 -26.90 18.61
C ASN A 63 12.75 -25.61 18.81
N LYS A 64 11.49 -25.66 18.35
CA LYS A 64 10.44 -24.74 18.78
C LYS A 64 9.82 -25.20 20.10
N ASN A 65 10.36 -24.73 21.23
CA ASN A 65 9.62 -24.71 22.48
C ASN A 65 9.00 -23.33 22.76
N LYS A 66 7.85 -23.41 23.43
CA LYS A 66 6.75 -22.44 23.58
C LYS A 66 7.17 -21.06 24.14
N LYS A 67 6.38 -20.02 23.80
CA LYS A 67 6.40 -18.58 24.22
C LYS A 67 7.04 -17.59 23.22
N LYS A 68 6.43 -17.28 22.06
CA LYS A 68 6.99 -16.25 21.13
C LYS A 68 6.04 -15.30 20.37
N VAL A 69 4.71 -15.34 20.51
CA VAL A 69 3.83 -14.48 19.68
C VAL A 69 4.09 -12.96 19.89
N SER A 70 4.37 -12.54 21.13
CA SER A 70 4.64 -11.12 21.50
C SER A 70 5.99 -10.58 20.99
N LYS A 71 7.04 -11.41 20.86
CA LYS A 71 8.34 -10.99 20.31
C LYS A 71 8.34 -10.96 18.78
N THR A 72 7.50 -11.76 18.13
CA THR A 72 7.44 -11.86 16.66
C THR A 72 6.67 -10.70 16.01
N ALA A 73 5.65 -10.13 16.65
CA ALA A 73 4.94 -8.97 16.09
C ALA A 73 5.82 -7.70 16.06
N LYS A 74 6.49 -7.37 17.18
CA LYS A 74 7.43 -6.23 17.26
C LYS A 74 8.54 -6.27 16.21
N LYS A 75 8.87 -7.46 15.68
CA LYS A 75 9.90 -7.65 14.63
C LYS A 75 9.54 -6.94 13.32
N TYR A 76 8.25 -6.88 12.99
CA TYR A 76 7.73 -6.39 11.71
C TYR A 76 7.02 -5.04 11.86
N ALA A 77 7.06 -4.44 13.05
CA ALA A 77 6.49 -3.12 13.30
C ALA A 77 7.34 -2.02 12.67
N ASN A 78 6.73 -0.89 12.31
CA ASN A 78 7.45 0.33 11.90
C ASN A 78 8.37 0.13 10.68
N GLN A 79 7.86 -0.56 9.67
CA GLN A 79 8.63 -0.88 8.46
C GLN A 79 8.19 -0.08 7.23
N LEU A 80 7.15 0.73 7.37
CA LEU A 80 6.58 1.53 6.29
C LEU A 80 6.97 3.00 6.46
N ILE A 81 7.03 3.72 5.33
CA ILE A 81 7.11 5.18 5.36
C ILE A 81 5.79 5.73 5.91
N LEU A 82 5.89 6.64 6.87
CA LEU A 82 4.75 7.40 7.38
C LEU A 82 4.83 8.82 6.83
N PRO A 83 3.78 9.31 6.14
CA PRO A 83 3.77 10.66 5.60
C PRO A 83 3.66 11.71 6.71
N GLU A 84 3.87 12.97 6.37
CA GLU A 84 3.48 14.13 7.20
C GLU A 84 2.20 14.77 6.70
N ILE A 85 1.41 15.41 7.57
CA ILE A 85 0.31 16.25 7.08
C ILE A 85 0.91 17.42 6.33
N LEU A 86 0.41 17.71 5.13
CA LEU A 86 0.88 18.87 4.36
C LEU A 86 0.38 20.16 5.01
N GLU A 87 1.27 20.91 5.65
CA GLU A 87 0.95 22.23 6.26
C GLU A 87 1.63 23.36 5.50
N GLU A 88 2.87 23.14 5.02
CA GLU A 88 3.59 24.09 4.17
C GLU A 88 3.73 23.49 2.76
N VAL A 89 3.18 24.17 1.75
CA VAL A 89 3.29 23.78 0.34
C VAL A 89 4.74 23.98 -0.15
N PRO A 90 5.44 22.93 -0.63
CA PRO A 90 6.77 23.09 -1.22
C PRO A 90 6.75 24.02 -2.44
N SER A 91 7.72 24.92 -2.58
CA SER A 91 7.80 25.84 -3.73
C SER A 91 7.92 25.13 -5.08
N LYS A 92 8.51 23.94 -5.12
CA LYS A 92 8.68 23.12 -6.32
C LYS A 92 7.74 21.91 -6.36
N MET A 93 6.60 21.98 -5.68
CA MET A 93 5.71 20.82 -5.54
C MET A 93 5.26 20.27 -6.91
N LEU A 94 4.92 21.15 -7.86
CA LEU A 94 4.46 20.76 -9.20
C LEU A 94 5.54 20.07 -10.07
N THR A 95 6.82 20.29 -9.78
CA THR A 95 7.92 19.78 -10.60
C THR A 95 8.70 18.66 -9.95
N GLU A 96 8.52 18.43 -8.64
CA GLU A 96 9.33 17.46 -7.87
C GLU A 96 8.48 16.41 -7.13
N TYR A 97 7.15 16.38 -7.31
CA TYR A 97 6.27 15.45 -6.59
C TYR A 97 5.31 14.66 -7.47
N PHE A 98 5.07 13.41 -7.07
CA PHE A 98 3.92 12.62 -7.51
C PHE A 98 2.70 12.92 -6.63
N ALA A 99 1.52 12.80 -7.21
CA ALA A 99 0.24 12.67 -6.51
C ALA A 99 -0.23 11.21 -6.58
N VAL A 100 -0.62 10.66 -5.44
CA VAL A 100 -1.15 9.30 -5.31
C VAL A 100 -2.49 9.37 -4.56
N PRO A 101 -3.63 9.23 -5.26
CA PRO A 101 -4.94 9.18 -4.62
C PRO A 101 -5.01 8.01 -3.63
N TYR A 102 -5.43 8.30 -2.40
CA TYR A 102 -5.51 7.32 -1.33
C TYR A 102 -6.95 6.81 -1.21
N PRO A 103 -7.24 5.53 -1.53
CA PRO A 103 -8.60 5.01 -1.49
C PRO A 103 -9.22 5.02 -0.09
N LYS A 104 -10.50 5.37 0.00
CA LYS A 104 -11.31 5.24 1.22
C LYS A 104 -11.39 3.79 1.68
N GLN A 105 -11.61 3.61 2.98
CA GLN A 105 -11.83 2.30 3.61
C GLN A 105 -10.69 1.30 3.35
N SER A 106 -9.50 1.80 3.07
CA SER A 106 -8.31 0.99 2.86
C SER A 106 -7.52 0.82 4.16
N LYS A 107 -6.86 -0.33 4.29
CA LYS A 107 -5.98 -0.66 5.41
C LYS A 107 -4.53 -0.77 4.94
N ARG A 108 -3.71 0.20 5.34
CA ARG A 108 -2.26 0.20 5.10
C ARG A 108 -1.62 -1.02 5.75
N CYS A 109 -0.79 -1.74 5.00
CA CYS A 109 -0.18 -2.98 5.46
C CYS A 109 1.17 -3.26 4.78
N LEU A 110 2.04 -3.95 5.51
CA LEU A 110 3.27 -4.53 5.00
C LEU A 110 2.96 -5.91 4.41
N VAL A 111 3.36 -6.17 3.18
CA VAL A 111 3.24 -7.49 2.55
C VAL A 111 4.61 -8.11 2.34
N ILE A 112 4.77 -9.37 2.76
CA ILE A 112 6.00 -10.15 2.63
C ILE A 112 5.68 -11.48 1.94
N ALA A 113 6.21 -11.67 0.74
CA ALA A 113 6.16 -12.95 0.02
C ALA A 113 7.53 -13.64 0.13
N ASN A 114 7.57 -14.85 0.68
CA ASN A 114 8.80 -15.61 0.87
C ASN A 114 8.48 -17.09 1.09
N ARG A 115 9.36 -18.02 0.69
CA ARG A 115 9.23 -19.46 1.04
C ARG A 115 7.92 -20.13 0.63
N GLY A 116 7.23 -19.60 -0.37
CA GLY A 116 6.00 -20.17 -0.93
C GLY A 116 4.71 -19.70 -0.27
N HIS A 117 4.75 -18.69 0.59
CA HIS A 117 3.56 -18.01 1.11
C HIS A 117 3.74 -16.51 1.19
N THR A 118 2.63 -15.81 1.41
CA THR A 118 2.58 -14.35 1.50
C THR A 118 1.85 -13.95 2.77
N ILE A 119 2.49 -13.09 3.56
CA ILE A 119 1.94 -12.62 4.82
C ILE A 119 1.72 -11.11 4.74
N SER A 120 0.50 -10.66 5.01
CA SER A 120 0.20 -9.24 5.22
C SER A 120 0.20 -8.90 6.72
N ARG A 121 0.68 -7.71 7.07
CA ARG A 121 0.88 -7.26 8.45
C ARG A 121 0.44 -5.82 8.66
N ASN A 122 -0.09 -5.53 9.84
CA ASN A 122 -0.39 -4.18 10.29
C ASN A 122 0.89 -3.37 10.53
N LEU A 123 0.74 -2.05 10.72
CA LEU A 123 1.86 -1.14 11.04
C LEU A 123 2.59 -1.53 12.33
N ASP A 124 1.88 -2.13 13.30
CA ASP A 124 2.44 -2.65 14.56
C ASP A 124 3.12 -4.03 14.39
N GLY A 125 3.17 -4.56 13.17
CA GLY A 125 3.78 -5.83 12.80
C GLY A 125 2.94 -7.07 13.08
N THR A 126 1.75 -6.92 13.66
CA THR A 126 0.81 -8.04 13.84
C THR A 126 0.35 -8.57 12.49
N MET A 127 0.17 -9.88 12.39
CA MET A 127 -0.25 -10.54 11.16
C MET A 127 -1.73 -10.25 10.90
N ILE A 128 -2.05 -9.85 9.67
CA ILE A 128 -3.42 -9.76 9.18
C ILE A 128 -3.80 -11.12 8.62
N GLU A 129 -3.02 -11.64 7.66
CA GLU A 129 -3.36 -12.87 6.93
C GLU A 129 -2.12 -13.58 6.37
N ASP A 130 -2.22 -14.89 6.16
CA ASP A 130 -1.25 -15.75 5.48
C ASP A 130 -1.95 -16.44 4.29
N PHE A 131 -1.47 -16.22 3.08
CA PHE A 131 -2.13 -16.62 1.84
C PHE A 131 -1.15 -16.94 0.70
N GLN A 132 -1.65 -17.52 -0.39
CA GLN A 132 -0.86 -17.77 -1.60
C GLN A 132 -0.93 -16.54 -2.51
N SER A 133 0.19 -16.07 -3.03
CA SER A 133 0.21 -15.00 -4.04
C SER A 133 1.05 -15.37 -5.25
N ALA A 134 0.74 -14.72 -6.37
CA ALA A 134 1.55 -14.78 -7.59
C ALA A 134 2.86 -13.97 -7.46
N LEU A 135 3.13 -13.29 -6.34
CA LEU A 135 4.40 -12.59 -6.14
C LEU A 135 5.58 -13.57 -6.12
N PRO A 136 6.78 -13.14 -6.54
CA PRO A 136 7.99 -13.93 -6.35
C PRO A 136 8.18 -14.39 -4.90
N GLY A 137 8.28 -15.70 -4.70
CA GLY A 137 8.39 -16.31 -3.38
C GLY A 137 7.06 -16.51 -2.66
N GLY A 138 5.93 -16.09 -3.24
CA GLY A 138 4.62 -16.00 -2.59
C GLY A 138 3.71 -17.22 -2.71
N SER A 139 4.07 -18.20 -3.55
CA SER A 139 3.30 -19.44 -3.71
C SER A 139 4.17 -20.70 -3.82
N PHE A 140 3.70 -21.80 -3.22
CA PHE A 140 4.29 -23.13 -3.37
C PHE A 140 4.18 -23.71 -4.78
N SER A 141 3.28 -23.15 -5.61
CA SER A 141 3.11 -23.57 -7.01
C SER A 141 4.38 -23.32 -7.83
N ASN A 142 5.16 -22.31 -7.47
CA ASN A 142 6.46 -22.04 -8.08
C ASN A 142 7.57 -22.69 -7.27
N ARG A 143 8.27 -23.69 -7.85
CA ARG A 143 9.37 -24.40 -7.19
C ARG A 143 10.51 -23.47 -6.77
N LEU A 144 10.72 -22.36 -7.49
CA LEU A 144 11.73 -21.36 -7.16
C LEU A 144 11.43 -20.65 -5.83
N SER A 145 10.17 -20.60 -5.39
CA SER A 145 9.79 -19.99 -4.11
C SER A 145 10.42 -20.66 -2.88
N ARG A 146 10.98 -21.87 -3.03
CA ARG A 146 11.77 -22.52 -1.96
C ARG A 146 13.15 -21.89 -1.78
N ASN A 147 13.65 -21.17 -2.78
CA ASN A 147 14.93 -20.49 -2.70
C ASN A 147 14.81 -19.31 -1.72
N PRO A 148 15.57 -19.31 -0.62
CA PRO A 148 15.52 -18.24 0.37
C PRO A 148 15.92 -16.85 -0.16
N LYS A 149 16.58 -16.79 -1.32
CA LYS A 149 16.95 -15.53 -1.96
C LYS A 149 15.78 -14.92 -2.76
N ILE A 150 14.69 -15.64 -2.96
CA ILE A 150 13.52 -15.19 -3.73
C ILE A 150 12.44 -14.76 -2.75
N TYR A 151 12.28 -13.44 -2.62
CA TYR A 151 11.27 -12.83 -1.77
C TYR A 151 10.83 -11.47 -2.35
N CYS A 152 9.62 -11.04 -1.96
CA CYS A 152 9.13 -9.68 -2.19
C CYS A 152 8.70 -9.03 -0.87
N VAL A 153 8.90 -7.71 -0.80
CA VAL A 153 8.45 -6.87 0.30
C VAL A 153 7.80 -5.64 -0.31
N LEU A 154 6.52 -5.42 0.01
CA LEU A 154 5.69 -4.39 -0.59
C LEU A 154 4.97 -3.58 0.48
N ASP A 155 4.71 -2.32 0.16
CA ASP A 155 3.85 -1.41 0.91
C ASP A 155 2.50 -1.38 0.23
N CYS A 156 1.44 -1.83 0.90
CA CYS A 156 0.14 -2.04 0.27
C CYS A 156 -1.02 -1.39 1.04
N LEU A 157 -2.08 -1.11 0.30
CA LEU A 157 -3.42 -0.79 0.80
C LEU A 157 -4.33 -1.99 0.56
N ARG A 158 -4.73 -2.69 1.63
CA ARG A 158 -5.75 -3.73 1.57
C ARG A 158 -7.11 -3.07 1.52
N VAL A 159 -7.82 -3.21 0.41
CA VAL A 159 -9.19 -2.74 0.22
C VAL A 159 -10.13 -3.93 0.26
N GLU A 160 -11.21 -3.80 1.02
CA GLU A 160 -12.27 -4.79 1.11
C GLU A 160 -13.55 -4.19 0.54
N SER A 161 -14.07 -4.78 -0.53
CA SER A 161 -15.32 -4.39 -1.17
C SER A 161 -16.40 -5.43 -0.85
N VAL A 162 -17.59 -4.97 -0.52
CA VAL A 162 -18.78 -5.83 -0.45
C VAL A 162 -19.33 -5.94 -1.86
N ILE A 163 -19.48 -7.16 -2.37
CA ILE A 163 -20.28 -7.36 -3.58
C ILE A 163 -21.73 -7.17 -3.16
N GLY A 164 -22.24 -5.94 -3.31
CA GLY A 164 -23.68 -5.73 -3.35
C GLY A 164 -24.24 -6.52 -4.53
N LYS A 165 -25.36 -7.22 -4.31
CA LYS A 165 -26.19 -7.85 -5.35
C LYS A 165 -26.10 -6.99 -6.61
N LYS A 166 -25.76 -7.58 -7.77
CA LYS A 166 -25.87 -6.89 -9.06
C LYS A 166 -27.22 -6.18 -9.11
N GLN A 167 -27.27 -4.89 -8.81
CA GLN A 167 -28.36 -4.07 -9.26
C GLN A 167 -28.16 -4.01 -10.75
N ASN A 168 -29.04 -4.71 -11.48
CA ASN A 168 -29.22 -4.53 -12.91
C ASN A 168 -29.55 -3.05 -13.16
N ASN A 169 -28.52 -2.21 -13.27
CA ASN A 169 -28.55 -1.05 -14.13
C ASN A 169 -27.83 -1.41 -15.44
N SER A 170 -28.26 -2.52 -16.04
CA SER A 170 -28.25 -2.62 -17.49
C SER A 170 -29.38 -1.74 -18.00
N ASN A 171 -29.05 -0.50 -18.33
CA ASN A 171 -29.76 0.23 -19.37
C ASN A 171 -28.72 0.80 -20.31
N TYR A 172 -28.18 -0.06 -21.18
CA TYR A 172 -28.09 0.24 -22.60
C TYR A 172 -28.27 -1.06 -23.40
N MET A 173 -29.39 -1.09 -24.12
CA MET A 173 -29.77 -1.91 -25.27
C MET A 173 -30.54 -3.24 -25.07
N ASN A 174 -31.79 -3.13 -25.55
CA ASN A 174 -32.68 -4.13 -26.17
C ASN A 174 -33.66 -4.93 -25.28
N LYS A 175 -34.86 -4.34 -25.19
CA LYS A 175 -36.15 -5.02 -25.36
C LYS A 175 -36.04 -6.16 -26.38
N ASP A 176 -36.52 -7.34 -26.01
CA ASP A 176 -37.68 -7.93 -26.67
C ASP A 176 -38.32 -9.01 -25.78
N LEU A 177 -39.65 -9.05 -25.86
CA LEU A 177 -40.53 -9.93 -25.11
C LEU A 177 -40.54 -11.34 -25.73
N THR A 178 -40.60 -12.38 -24.89
CA THR A 178 -41.64 -13.41 -24.96
C THR A 178 -41.68 -14.23 -23.67
N ASN A 179 -42.89 -14.34 -23.11
CA ASN A 179 -43.30 -15.19 -21.99
C ASN A 179 -43.05 -16.67 -22.27
N PHE A 180 -42.75 -17.46 -21.23
CA PHE A 180 -43.45 -18.72 -20.96
C PHE A 180 -43.36 -19.06 -19.48
N GLU A 181 -44.53 -19.38 -18.92
CA GLU A 181 -44.81 -19.74 -17.54
C GLU A 181 -44.08 -21.03 -17.12
N ASN A 182 -43.75 -21.14 -15.83
CA ASN A 182 -44.03 -22.35 -15.05
C ASN A 182 -43.82 -22.06 -13.55
N GLU A 183 -44.93 -22.16 -12.83
CA GLU A 183 -45.02 -22.28 -11.38
C GLU A 183 -44.26 -23.52 -10.90
N LYS A 184 -43.54 -23.42 -9.78
CA LYS A 184 -43.39 -24.50 -8.80
C LYS A 184 -42.89 -23.96 -7.45
N GLN A 185 -43.83 -23.97 -6.51
CA GLN A 185 -43.77 -24.41 -5.11
C GLN A 185 -42.54 -24.11 -4.26
N ASP A 186 -42.86 -23.41 -3.18
CA ASP A 186 -42.04 -22.93 -2.08
C ASP A 186 -41.35 -24.06 -1.29
N GLU A 187 -40.02 -23.94 -1.16
CA GLU A 187 -39.30 -24.42 0.01
C GLU A 187 -38.63 -23.20 0.65
N GLU A 188 -39.23 -22.68 1.72
CA GLU A 188 -38.61 -21.67 2.59
C GLU A 188 -37.39 -22.30 3.29
N GLN A 189 -36.22 -22.13 2.69
CA GLN A 189 -34.95 -22.22 3.40
C GLN A 189 -34.50 -20.80 3.71
N GLU A 190 -34.41 -20.45 5.00
CA GLU A 190 -33.69 -19.26 5.47
C GLU A 190 -32.21 -19.38 5.08
N GLU A 191 -31.88 -18.97 3.86
CA GLU A 191 -30.52 -18.70 3.45
C GLU A 191 -30.03 -17.46 4.20
N THR A 192 -29.15 -17.68 5.19
CA THR A 192 -28.32 -16.60 5.71
C THR A 192 -27.39 -16.14 4.59
N GLU A 193 -27.79 -15.09 3.86
CA GLU A 193 -27.02 -14.45 2.79
C GLU A 193 -25.65 -14.02 3.33
N LYS A 194 -24.62 -14.86 3.14
CA LYS A 194 -23.23 -14.49 3.41
C LYS A 194 -22.78 -13.51 2.34
N GLU A 195 -22.73 -12.23 2.69
CA GLU A 195 -22.09 -11.20 1.88
C GLU A 195 -20.69 -11.67 1.42
N THR A 196 -20.54 -11.86 0.11
CA THR A 196 -19.25 -12.19 -0.48
C THR A 196 -18.39 -10.93 -0.54
N LYS A 197 -17.29 -10.94 0.21
CA LYS A 197 -16.32 -9.85 0.27
C LYS A 197 -15.18 -10.11 -0.69
N GLU A 198 -14.84 -9.12 -1.49
CA GLU A 198 -13.64 -9.12 -2.33
C GLU A 198 -12.53 -8.31 -1.67
N ILE A 199 -11.31 -8.83 -1.74
CA ILE A 199 -10.14 -8.18 -1.17
C ILE A 199 -9.12 -7.98 -2.28
N THR A 200 -8.64 -6.75 -2.42
CA THR A 200 -7.56 -6.38 -3.34
C THR A 200 -6.44 -5.67 -2.58
N TYR A 201 -5.19 -6.01 -2.88
CA TYR A 201 -4.03 -5.31 -2.36
C TYR A 201 -3.54 -4.32 -3.42
N TYR A 202 -3.81 -3.03 -3.21
CA TYR A 202 -3.21 -1.98 -4.02
C TYR A 202 -1.78 -1.73 -3.55
N VAL A 203 -0.80 -2.01 -4.40
CA VAL A 203 0.62 -1.82 -4.10
C VAL A 203 0.96 -0.35 -4.25
N LEU A 204 1.33 0.27 -3.16
CA LEU A 204 1.65 1.68 -3.09
C LEU A 204 3.13 1.96 -3.32
N ASP A 205 4.02 1.09 -2.84
CA ASP A 205 5.47 1.26 -3.03
C ASP A 205 6.20 -0.08 -2.99
N LEU A 206 7.40 -0.10 -3.58
CA LEU A 206 8.23 -1.28 -3.79
C LEU A 206 9.49 -1.25 -2.92
N MET A 207 9.58 -2.14 -1.93
CA MET A 207 10.79 -2.25 -1.09
C MET A 207 11.74 -3.35 -1.57
N SER A 208 11.20 -4.48 -2.02
CA SER A 208 11.99 -5.59 -2.55
C SER A 208 11.22 -6.41 -3.58
N TRP A 209 11.89 -6.79 -4.66
CA TRP A 209 11.34 -7.67 -5.71
C TRP A 209 12.31 -8.78 -6.06
N ASN A 210 11.87 -10.03 -5.98
CA ASN A 210 12.64 -11.21 -6.35
C ASN A 210 14.07 -11.22 -5.76
N GLY A 211 14.19 -10.84 -4.47
CA GLY A 211 15.46 -10.76 -3.76
C GLY A 211 16.29 -9.49 -3.95
N VAL A 212 15.91 -8.61 -4.88
CA VAL A 212 16.55 -7.31 -5.10
C VAL A 212 15.89 -6.26 -4.20
N ASN A 213 16.70 -5.47 -3.51
CA ASN A 213 16.24 -4.46 -2.55
C ASN A 213 16.30 -3.06 -3.15
N TYR A 214 15.21 -2.29 -3.03
CA TYR A 214 15.05 -0.97 -3.64
C TYR A 214 14.99 0.18 -2.63
N PHE A 215 15.31 -0.08 -1.35
CA PHE A 215 15.28 0.97 -0.33
C PHE A 215 16.16 2.20 -0.63
N LYS A 216 17.23 1.99 -1.41
CA LYS A 216 18.16 3.05 -1.86
C LYS A 216 17.76 3.70 -3.18
N ALA A 217 16.73 3.19 -3.85
CA ALA A 217 16.22 3.81 -5.06
C ALA A 217 15.30 4.98 -4.69
N THR A 218 15.25 5.99 -5.56
CA THR A 218 14.35 7.13 -5.45
C THR A 218 12.89 6.70 -5.64
N ALA A 219 11.93 7.47 -5.14
CA ALA A 219 10.51 7.17 -5.30
C ALA A 219 10.12 7.09 -6.78
N GLU A 220 10.65 7.99 -7.60
CA GLU A 220 10.50 7.96 -9.06
C GLU A 220 10.91 6.63 -9.68
N PHE A 221 12.08 6.10 -9.31
CA PHE A 221 12.50 4.79 -9.79
C PHE A 221 11.61 3.68 -9.25
N ARG A 222 11.27 3.69 -7.96
CA ARG A 222 10.47 2.62 -7.34
C ARG A 222 9.07 2.55 -7.93
N PHE A 223 8.45 3.69 -8.22
CA PHE A 223 7.12 3.77 -8.83
C PHE A 223 7.13 3.26 -10.26
N PHE A 224 8.07 3.73 -11.09
CA PHE A 224 8.28 3.18 -12.44
C PHE A 224 8.53 1.67 -12.41
N TRP A 225 9.43 1.23 -11.53
CA TRP A 225 9.83 -0.18 -11.48
C TRP A 225 8.73 -1.09 -10.96
N LEU A 226 7.91 -0.62 -10.03
CA LEU A 226 6.74 -1.34 -9.53
C LEU A 226 5.78 -1.69 -10.67
N GLU A 227 5.46 -0.73 -11.53
CA GLU A 227 4.57 -0.95 -12.68
C GLU A 227 5.16 -1.98 -13.65
N VAL A 228 6.44 -1.81 -14.02
CA VAL A 228 7.15 -2.78 -14.87
C VAL A 228 7.10 -4.18 -14.27
N LYS A 229 7.36 -4.32 -12.97
CA LYS A 229 7.40 -5.63 -12.31
C LYS A 229 6.04 -6.29 -12.16
N LEU A 230 4.98 -5.53 -11.88
CA LEU A 230 3.63 -6.09 -11.86
C LEU A 230 3.18 -6.49 -13.26
N GLN A 231 3.54 -5.72 -14.29
CA GLN A 231 3.23 -6.07 -15.68
C GLN A 231 3.97 -7.34 -16.14
N GLU A 232 5.23 -7.53 -15.73
CA GLU A 232 6.03 -8.74 -16.04
C GLU A 232 5.39 -10.03 -15.50
N GLU A 233 4.69 -9.99 -14.35
CA GLU A 233 3.97 -11.16 -13.80
C GLU A 233 2.68 -11.49 -14.59
N GLY A 234 2.22 -10.56 -15.43
CA GLY A 234 1.05 -10.70 -16.29
C GLY A 234 -0.27 -10.75 -15.50
N GLU A 235 -1.34 -11.18 -16.16
CA GLU A 235 -2.70 -11.20 -15.56
C GLU A 235 -2.85 -12.13 -14.35
N GLY A 236 -1.88 -13.02 -14.11
CA GLY A 236 -1.92 -13.95 -12.99
C GLY A 236 -1.86 -13.27 -11.63
N ILE A 237 -1.25 -12.09 -11.54
CA ILE A 237 -1.12 -11.32 -10.30
C ILE A 237 -2.37 -10.48 -9.99
N THR A 238 -3.15 -10.14 -11.01
CA THR A 238 -4.37 -9.32 -10.90
C THR A 238 -5.65 -10.16 -10.82
N LYS A 239 -5.56 -11.49 -10.96
CA LYS A 239 -6.71 -12.41 -10.92
C LYS A 239 -6.66 -13.36 -9.74
N VAL A 240 -7.83 -13.65 -9.17
CA VAL A 240 -7.99 -14.67 -8.13
C VAL A 240 -7.76 -16.05 -8.73
N SER A 241 -6.96 -16.88 -8.07
CA SER A 241 -6.69 -18.27 -8.45
C SER A 241 -6.17 -19.09 -7.27
N LYS A 242 -5.98 -20.40 -7.45
CA LYS A 242 -5.38 -21.27 -6.41
C LYS A 242 -3.97 -20.84 -5.99
N LYS A 243 -3.23 -20.19 -6.88
CA LYS A 243 -1.86 -19.68 -6.63
C LYS A 243 -1.84 -18.21 -6.23
N ASN A 244 -2.97 -17.50 -6.31
CA ASN A 244 -3.10 -16.09 -6.03
C ASN A 244 -4.45 -15.79 -5.38
N THR A 245 -4.50 -15.80 -4.05
CA THR A 245 -5.72 -15.61 -3.28
C THR A 245 -6.31 -14.21 -3.48
N TYR A 246 -5.46 -13.19 -3.59
CA TYR A 246 -5.88 -11.79 -3.74
C TYR A 246 -5.18 -11.13 -4.91
N PRO A 247 -5.89 -10.33 -5.72
CA PRO A 247 -5.27 -9.47 -6.72
C PRO A 247 -4.28 -8.48 -6.09
N PHE A 248 -3.15 -8.26 -6.76
CA PHE A 248 -2.26 -7.13 -6.51
C PHE A 248 -2.29 -6.18 -7.71
N VAL A 249 -2.55 -4.91 -7.45
CA VAL A 249 -2.68 -3.87 -8.47
C VAL A 249 -1.82 -2.69 -8.07
N ALA A 250 -1.04 -2.11 -9.00
CA ALA A 250 -0.31 -0.88 -8.70
C ALA A 250 -1.31 0.23 -8.34
N LEU A 251 -1.09 0.93 -7.24
CA LEU A 251 -1.89 2.11 -6.95
C LEU A 251 -1.52 3.21 -7.95
N PRO A 252 -2.50 3.83 -8.65
CA PRO A 252 -2.20 4.84 -9.64
C PRO A 252 -1.45 6.04 -9.04
N HIS A 253 -0.41 6.48 -9.73
CA HIS A 253 0.32 7.70 -9.40
C HIS A 253 0.44 8.57 -10.64
N LYS A 254 0.51 9.89 -10.46
CA LYS A 254 0.74 10.83 -11.56
C LYS A 254 1.73 11.90 -11.12
N HIS A 255 2.50 12.44 -12.05
CA HIS A 255 3.21 13.70 -11.81
C HIS A 255 2.20 14.76 -11.37
N LEU A 256 2.55 15.53 -10.34
CA LEU A 256 1.64 16.52 -9.78
C LEU A 256 1.36 17.63 -10.80
N SER A 257 0.10 17.96 -10.99
CA SER A 257 -0.33 19.14 -11.73
C SER A 257 -1.66 19.62 -11.18
N ILE A 258 -1.97 20.91 -11.36
CA ILE A 258 -3.28 21.48 -11.01
C ILE A 258 -4.40 20.75 -11.75
N LYS A 259 -4.18 20.37 -13.02
CA LYS A 259 -5.13 19.56 -13.79
C LYS A 259 -5.43 18.23 -13.09
N ASN A 260 -4.39 17.48 -12.71
CA ASN A 260 -4.59 16.18 -12.06
C ASN A 260 -5.27 16.31 -10.69
N LEU A 261 -4.99 17.39 -9.94
CA LEU A 261 -5.69 17.67 -8.67
C LEU A 261 -7.18 17.95 -8.89
N ASN A 262 -7.51 18.77 -9.89
CA ASN A 262 -8.90 19.02 -10.28
C ASN A 262 -9.60 17.75 -10.75
N ASP A 263 -8.93 16.90 -11.53
CA ASP A 263 -9.48 15.62 -11.98
C ASP A 263 -9.83 14.71 -10.79
N ILE A 264 -8.95 14.60 -9.80
CA ILE A 264 -9.20 13.81 -8.57
C ILE A 264 -10.36 14.41 -7.78
N LYS A 265 -10.37 15.73 -7.60
CA LYS A 265 -11.41 16.44 -6.86
C LYS A 265 -12.79 16.24 -7.49
N ASN A 266 -12.88 16.28 -8.81
CA ASN A 266 -14.16 16.25 -9.52
C ASN A 266 -14.70 14.83 -9.75
N ASN A 267 -13.82 13.82 -9.83
CA ASN A 267 -14.23 12.47 -10.24
C ASN A 267 -14.10 11.39 -9.14
N ASN A 268 -13.43 11.67 -8.02
CA ASN A 268 -13.09 10.63 -7.03
C ASN A 268 -13.56 10.94 -5.60
N SER A 269 -14.53 11.83 -5.41
CA SER A 269 -15.01 12.22 -4.08
C SER A 269 -15.51 11.07 -3.23
N ASP A 270 -16.15 10.07 -3.84
CA ASP A 270 -16.75 8.95 -3.11
C ASP A 270 -15.72 7.88 -2.77
N GLU A 271 -14.62 7.81 -3.52
CA GLU A 271 -13.63 6.73 -3.44
C GLU A 271 -12.29 7.16 -2.82
N CYS A 272 -12.01 8.46 -2.70
CA CYS A 272 -10.72 9.00 -2.25
C CYS A 272 -10.79 9.57 -0.82
N GLU A 273 -9.95 9.09 0.11
CA GLU A 273 -9.79 9.62 1.49
C GLU A 273 -8.91 10.89 1.50
N GLY A 274 -7.96 10.96 0.57
CA GLY A 274 -6.99 12.04 0.48
C GLY A 274 -5.91 11.74 -0.56
N ILE A 275 -4.86 12.54 -0.59
CA ILE A 275 -3.77 12.40 -1.57
C ILE A 275 -2.44 12.29 -0.82
N LEU A 276 -1.64 11.29 -1.17
CA LEU A 276 -0.23 11.24 -0.81
C LEU A 276 0.60 11.97 -1.86
N PHE A 277 1.55 12.77 -1.41
CA PHE A 277 2.53 13.43 -2.25
C PHE A 277 3.92 12.89 -1.96
N TYR A 278 4.58 12.35 -2.98
CA TYR A 278 5.93 11.79 -2.86
C TYR A 278 6.92 12.66 -3.62
N HIS A 279 7.91 13.20 -2.91
CA HIS A 279 9.05 13.84 -3.57
C HIS A 279 9.81 12.79 -4.41
N TYR A 280 10.14 13.11 -5.66
CA TYR A 280 10.76 12.17 -6.61
C TYR A 280 12.02 11.49 -6.05
N GLN A 281 12.89 12.28 -5.42
CA GLN A 281 14.15 11.79 -4.83
C GLN A 281 14.02 11.11 -3.46
N CYS A 282 12.80 10.90 -2.94
CA CYS A 282 12.60 10.28 -1.63
C CYS A 282 13.08 8.82 -1.63
N LEU A 283 14.04 8.47 -0.77
CA LEU A 283 14.43 7.08 -0.51
C LEU A 283 13.42 6.36 0.39
N TYR A 284 13.35 5.03 0.32
CA TYR A 284 12.45 4.27 1.19
C TYR A 284 13.07 4.07 2.57
N LEU A 285 12.89 5.08 3.43
CA LEU A 285 13.32 5.08 4.82
C LEU A 285 12.07 5.01 5.72
N PRO A 286 11.85 3.90 6.46
CA PRO A 286 10.69 3.74 7.34
C PRO A 286 10.56 4.82 8.41
N ASP A 287 9.40 4.85 9.06
CA ASP A 287 8.96 5.87 10.02
C ASP A 287 8.63 7.20 9.34
N ASN A 288 8.50 8.26 10.14
CA ASN A 288 8.08 9.58 9.67
C ASN A 288 9.07 10.15 8.64
N ASN A 289 8.57 10.49 7.46
CA ASN A 289 9.37 10.98 6.35
C ASN A 289 8.77 12.29 5.79
N PRO A 290 9.46 13.44 5.98
CA PRO A 290 8.95 14.74 5.54
C PRO A 290 8.88 14.91 4.01
N LEU A 291 9.52 13.99 3.26
CA LEU A 291 9.47 13.98 1.80
C LEU A 291 8.22 13.28 1.25
N VAL A 292 7.41 12.68 2.14
CA VAL A 292 6.09 12.18 1.81
C VAL A 292 5.07 12.96 2.62
N CYS A 293 4.07 13.54 1.97
CA CYS A 293 3.04 14.31 2.65
C CYS A 293 1.65 13.78 2.34
N TYR A 294 0.68 14.10 3.18
CA TYR A 294 -0.72 13.69 3.04
C TYR A 294 -1.63 14.89 3.22
N ILE A 295 -2.66 14.98 2.39
CA ILE A 295 -3.75 15.94 2.54
C ILE A 295 -5.09 15.19 2.51
N LEU A 296 -6.07 15.68 3.26
CA LEU A 296 -7.43 15.17 3.18
C LEU A 296 -8.11 15.60 1.88
N PHE A 297 -9.08 14.80 1.43
CA PHE A 297 -9.84 15.12 0.21
C PHE A 297 -10.48 16.51 0.26
N ASP A 298 -11.08 16.88 1.40
CA ASP A 298 -11.77 18.16 1.57
C ASP A 298 -10.85 19.38 1.52
N GLU A 299 -9.54 19.18 1.70
CA GLU A 299 -8.52 20.25 1.71
C GLU A 299 -7.86 20.44 0.33
N ILE A 300 -8.24 19.64 -0.68
CA ILE A 300 -7.65 19.71 -2.03
C ILE A 300 -7.85 21.10 -2.67
N GLN A 301 -9.02 21.74 -2.47
CA GLN A 301 -9.25 23.08 -3.04
C GLN A 301 -8.32 24.12 -2.42
N GLU A 302 -8.16 24.10 -1.10
CA GLU A 302 -7.24 25.01 -0.40
C GLU A 302 -5.80 24.82 -0.87
N LEU A 303 -5.40 23.56 -1.13
CA LEU A 303 -4.09 23.27 -1.71
C LEU A 303 -3.93 23.87 -3.11
N ILE A 304 -4.93 23.73 -3.98
CA ILE A 304 -4.91 24.32 -5.34
C ILE A 304 -4.73 25.85 -5.23
N ASP A 305 -5.55 26.50 -4.41
CA ASP A 305 -5.50 27.95 -4.20
C ASP A 305 -4.14 28.41 -3.66
N ASN A 306 -3.48 27.59 -2.84
CA ASN A 306 -2.16 27.90 -2.29
C ASN A 306 -1.04 27.68 -3.32
N ILE A 307 -1.15 26.67 -4.18
CA ILE A 307 -0.18 26.41 -5.26
C ILE A 307 -0.22 27.56 -6.29
N GLU A 308 -1.41 28.06 -6.63
CA GLU A 308 -1.57 29.14 -7.61
C GLU A 308 -1.02 30.50 -7.16
N LYS A 309 -0.75 30.66 -5.86
CA LYS A 309 -0.17 31.88 -5.27
C LYS A 309 1.37 31.87 -5.20
N LEU A 310 2.02 30.73 -5.45
CA LEU A 310 3.47 30.56 -5.40
C LEU A 310 4.15 31.00 -6.70
#